data_AF-A0A0D0DZ92-F1
#
_entry.id   AF-A0A0D0DZ92-F1
#
_cell.length_a   1.000
_cell.length_b   1.000
_cell.length_c   1.000
_cell.angle_alpha   90.00
_cell.angle_beta   90.00
_cell.angle_gamma   90.00
#
_symmetry.space_group_name_H-M   'P 1'
#
loop_
_entity.id
_entity.type
_entity.pdbx_description
1 polymer ?
#
loop_
_entity_poly.entity_id
_entity_poly.type
_entity_poly.pdbx_seq_one_letter_code
_entity_poly.pdbx_strand_id
1 'polypeptide(L)'
;MHPCTSAQTSTLSWQNLTLSDWMHVYNFVDAHPTVTQAQIVQHFSSLKTGALLFDQSTLLCKLWEHPKMEAHVSDNPTVLLSKRSHIVTSPAIDSVLIHWV
;
A
#
# COMPACT_ATOMS: atom_id res chain seq x y z
N MET A 1 2.55 34.61 -3.10
CA MET A 1 1.98 33.78 -2.02
C MET A 1 1.71 32.39 -2.58
N HIS A 2 2.54 31.39 -2.27
CA HIS A 2 2.29 30.00 -2.65
C HIS A 2 2.00 29.21 -1.37
N PRO A 3 1.01 28.31 -1.34
CA PRO A 3 0.84 27.43 -0.21
C PRO A 3 1.94 26.36 -0.25
N CYS A 4 2.77 26.34 0.78
CA CYS A 4 3.71 25.26 1.05
C CYS A 4 2.91 24.12 1.67
N THR A 5 2.61 23.08 0.88
CA THR A 5 2.00 21.86 1.40
C THR A 5 3.08 21.03 2.08
N SER A 6 3.41 21.38 3.32
CA SER A 6 4.12 20.48 4.22
C SER A 6 3.10 19.50 4.79
N ALA A 7 2.94 18.35 4.13
CA ALA A 7 2.18 17.23 4.69
C ALA A 7 3.04 16.56 5.77
N GLN A 8 2.93 17.05 7.00
CA GLN A 8 3.37 16.28 8.16
C GLN A 8 2.40 15.11 8.33
N THR A 9 2.81 13.91 7.91
CA THR A 9 2.12 12.68 8.26
C THR A 9 2.45 12.34 9.71
N SER A 10 1.68 12.95 10.60
CA SER A 10 1.69 12.61 12.01
C SER A 10 1.37 11.12 12.19
N THR A 11 2.29 10.48 12.89
CA THR A 11 2.31 9.09 13.35
C THR A 11 1.02 8.70 14.07
N LEU A 12 0.50 7.50 13.76
CA LEU A 12 -0.54 6.77 14.53
C LEU A 12 -1.99 7.27 14.41
N SER A 13 -2.45 7.65 13.22
CA SER A 13 -3.89 7.55 12.92
C SER A 13 -4.18 6.21 12.26
N TRP A 14 -5.39 5.69 12.48
CA TRP A 14 -5.95 4.49 11.84
C TRP A 14 -6.03 4.74 10.33
N GLN A 15 -4.89 4.67 9.63
CA GLN A 15 -4.82 4.90 8.20
C GLN A 15 -5.46 3.71 7.51
N ASN A 16 -6.24 3.99 6.46
CA ASN A 16 -6.78 2.96 5.59
C ASN A 16 -5.62 2.15 5.02
N LEU A 17 -5.47 0.91 5.51
CA LEU A 17 -4.46 -0.02 5.05
C LEU A 17 -4.60 -0.25 3.54
N THR A 18 -3.48 -0.21 2.84
CA THR A 18 -3.46 -0.38 1.40
C THR A 18 -3.69 -1.85 1.02
N LEU A 19 -4.01 -2.11 -0.25
CA LEU A 19 -4.08 -3.47 -0.79
C LEU A 19 -2.79 -4.25 -0.52
N SER A 20 -1.62 -3.61 -0.65
CA SER A 20 -0.33 -4.25 -0.41
C SER A 20 -0.13 -4.65 1.06
N ASP A 21 -0.62 -3.83 1.99
CA ASP A 21 -0.57 -4.12 3.42
C ASP A 21 -1.45 -5.33 3.75
N TRP A 22 -2.66 -5.38 3.20
CA TRP A 22 -3.56 -6.53 3.37
C TRP A 22 -3.00 -7.81 2.77
N MET A 23 -2.36 -7.76 1.60
CA MET A 23 -1.70 -8.94 1.02
C MET A 23 -0.57 -9.47 1.92
N HIS A 24 0.17 -8.58 2.59
CA HIS A 24 1.17 -9.01 3.59
C HIS A 24 0.49 -9.73 4.75
N VAL A 25 -0.60 -9.16 5.29
CA VAL A 25 -1.36 -9.77 6.39
C VAL A 25 -1.91 -11.14 5.99
N TYR A 26 -2.47 -11.30 4.79
CA TYR A 26 -2.99 -12.58 4.31
C TYR A 26 -1.89 -13.64 4.16
N ASN A 27 -0.77 -13.30 3.53
CA ASN A 27 0.38 -14.21 3.44
C ASN A 27 0.88 -14.66 4.83
N PHE A 28 0.85 -13.76 5.81
CA PHE A 28 1.20 -14.11 7.19
C PHE A 28 0.19 -15.07 7.83
N VAL A 29 -1.11 -14.85 7.63
CA VAL A 29 -2.18 -15.74 8.12
C VAL A 29 -2.04 -17.14 7.51
N ASP A 30 -1.85 -17.22 6.19
CA ASP A 30 -1.75 -18.48 5.45
C ASP A 30 -0.50 -19.28 5.85
N ALA A 31 0.61 -18.59 6.13
CA ALA A 31 1.84 -19.22 6.62
C ALA A 31 1.75 -19.68 8.09
N HIS A 32 0.80 -19.16 8.87
CA HIS A 32 0.72 -19.40 10.32
C HIS A 32 -0.71 -19.77 10.78
N PRO A 33 -1.27 -20.92 10.33
CA PRO A 33 -2.66 -21.30 10.62
C PRO A 33 -2.95 -21.55 12.11
N THR A 34 -1.92 -21.73 12.93
CA THR A 34 -2.04 -21.97 14.38
C THR A 34 -2.01 -20.68 15.20
N VAL A 35 -1.71 -19.53 14.59
CA VAL A 35 -1.61 -18.25 15.28
C VAL A 35 -3.00 -17.65 15.43
N THR A 36 -3.31 -17.19 16.64
CA THR A 36 -4.62 -16.57 16.91
C THR A 36 -4.71 -15.17 16.33
N GLN A 37 -5.93 -14.73 16.00
CA GLN A 37 -6.19 -13.41 15.45
C GLN A 37 -5.63 -12.26 16.32
N ALA A 38 -5.73 -12.39 17.64
CA ALA A 38 -5.15 -11.45 18.59
C ALA A 38 -3.62 -11.36 18.47
N GLN A 39 -2.95 -12.49 18.29
CA GLN A 39 -1.50 -12.53 18.08
C GLN A 39 -1.09 -11.93 16.73
N ILE A 40 -1.90 -12.08 15.69
CA ILE A 40 -1.66 -11.45 14.38
C ILE A 40 -1.73 -9.92 14.52
N VAL A 41 -2.79 -9.40 15.14
CA VAL A 41 -2.94 -7.96 15.41
C VAL A 41 -1.77 -7.44 16.26
N GLN A 42 -1.39 -8.18 17.30
CA GLN A 42 -0.25 -7.81 18.13
C GLN A 42 1.07 -7.81 17.34
N HIS A 43 1.29 -8.80 16.48
CA HIS A 43 2.49 -8.89 15.65
C HIS A 43 2.64 -7.64 14.78
N PHE A 44 1.62 -7.30 13.99
CA PHE A 44 1.67 -6.19 13.05
C PHE A 44 1.69 -4.81 13.72
N SER A 45 1.07 -4.67 14.89
CA SER A 45 1.14 -3.43 15.68
C SER A 45 2.50 -3.24 16.37
N SER A 46 3.26 -4.33 16.60
CA SER A 46 4.57 -4.27 17.28
C SER A 46 5.76 -3.98 16.34
N LEU A 47 5.54 -3.90 15.02
CA LEU A 47 6.60 -3.66 14.04
C LEU A 47 7.17 -2.24 14.20
N LYS A 48 8.50 -2.11 14.25
CA LYS A 48 9.17 -0.80 14.38
C LYS A 48 9.04 0.09 13.15
N THR A 49 8.80 -0.51 11.98
CA THR A 49 8.65 0.18 10.70
C THR A 49 7.53 -0.52 9.94
N GLY A 50 6.58 0.26 9.41
CA GLY A 50 5.41 -0.32 8.75
C GLY A 50 4.44 -1.01 9.70
N ALA A 51 4.32 -0.50 10.94
CA ALA A 51 3.31 -0.99 11.87
C ALA A 51 1.92 -0.85 11.26
N LEU A 52 1.18 -1.94 11.18
CA LEU A 52 -0.20 -1.93 10.68
C LEU A 52 -1.13 -1.89 11.88
N LEU A 53 -1.99 -0.88 11.92
CA LEU A 53 -2.96 -0.70 12.99
C LEU A 53 -4.35 -1.11 12.49
N PHE A 54 -4.81 -2.26 12.95
CA PHE A 54 -6.15 -2.76 12.70
C PHE A 54 -6.61 -3.57 13.91
N ASP A 55 -7.91 -3.67 14.11
CA ASP A 55 -8.49 -4.48 15.17
C ASP A 55 -8.81 -5.89 14.67
N GLN A 56 -9.15 -6.78 15.61
CA GLN A 56 -9.56 -8.13 15.27
C GLN A 56 -10.76 -8.10 14.32
N SER A 57 -11.79 -7.30 14.60
CA SER A 57 -12.99 -7.16 13.76
C SER A 57 -12.66 -6.88 12.29
N THR A 58 -11.76 -5.94 12.01
CA THR A 58 -11.31 -5.59 10.66
C THR A 58 -10.60 -6.76 10.00
N LEU A 59 -9.73 -7.47 10.72
CA LEU A 59 -9.06 -8.66 10.19
C LEU A 59 -10.07 -9.75 9.79
N LEU A 60 -11.09 -10.01 10.61
CA LEU A 60 -12.11 -11.01 10.30
C LEU A 60 -12.91 -10.63 9.05
N CYS A 61 -13.38 -9.38 8.97
CA CYS A 61 -14.09 -8.88 7.79
C CYS A 61 -13.23 -9.01 6.53
N LYS A 62 -11.94 -8.67 6.62
CA LYS A 62 -11.00 -8.72 5.50
C LYS A 62 -10.71 -10.15 5.04
N LEU A 63 -10.57 -11.10 5.96
CA LEU A 63 -10.44 -12.51 5.63
C LEU A 63 -11.68 -13.05 4.90
N TRP A 64 -12.88 -12.59 5.25
CA TRP A 64 -14.09 -12.95 4.52
C TRP A 64 -14.12 -12.38 3.10
N GLU A 65 -13.55 -11.18 2.91
CA GLU A 65 -13.42 -10.54 1.59
C GLU A 65 -12.29 -11.12 0.75
N HIS A 66 -11.35 -11.88 1.34
CA HIS A 66 -10.14 -12.36 0.67
C HIS A 66 -10.41 -13.10 -0.66
N PRO A 67 -11.35 -14.06 -0.76
CA PRO A 67 -11.62 -14.77 -2.00
C PRO A 67 -12.12 -13.84 -3.12
N LYS A 68 -12.88 -12.80 -2.76
CA LYS A 68 -13.35 -11.78 -3.71
C LYS A 68 -12.19 -10.92 -4.20
N MET A 69 -11.26 -10.59 -3.30
CA MET A 69 -10.07 -9.79 -3.60
C MET A 69 -9.09 -10.56 -4.51
N GLU A 70 -8.88 -11.84 -4.26
CA GLU A 70 -8.05 -12.72 -5.09
C GLU A 70 -8.64 -12.88 -6.50
N ALA A 71 -9.96 -13.02 -6.62
CA ALA A 71 -10.64 -13.03 -7.92
C ALA A 71 -10.37 -11.73 -8.71
N HIS A 72 -10.42 -10.56 -8.06
CA HIS A 72 -10.09 -9.29 -8.73
C HIS A 72 -8.63 -9.19 -9.21
N VAL A 73 -7.69 -9.83 -8.53
CA VAL A 73 -6.28 -9.91 -8.96
C VAL A 73 -6.15 -10.87 -10.16
N SER A 74 -6.87 -11.99 -10.15
CA SER A 74 -6.85 -12.99 -11.21
C SER A 74 -7.59 -12.54 -12.49
N ASP A 75 -8.67 -11.76 -12.37
CA ASP A 75 -9.44 -11.25 -13.50
C ASP A 75 -8.70 -10.15 -14.29
N ASN A 76 -7.66 -9.56 -13.71
CA ASN A 76 -6.86 -8.55 -14.38
C ASN A 76 -5.35 -8.68 -14.09
N PRO A 77 -4.68 -9.67 -14.71
CA PRO A 77 -3.23 -9.84 -14.56
C PRO A 77 -2.43 -8.63 -15.11
N THR A 78 -3.06 -7.75 -15.90
CA THR A 78 -2.41 -6.62 -16.59
C THR A 78 -2.42 -5.32 -15.77
N VAL A 79 -3.31 -5.15 -14.80
CA VAL A 79 -3.42 -3.89 -14.04
C VAL A 79 -2.26 -3.66 -13.06
N LEU A 80 -1.61 -4.71 -12.55
CA LEU A 80 -0.42 -4.57 -11.71
C LEU A 80 0.85 -4.24 -12.51
N LEU A 81 0.94 -4.59 -13.79
CA LEU A 81 2.10 -4.24 -14.64
C LEU A 81 2.02 -2.80 -15.18
N SER A 82 0.83 -2.22 -15.30
CA SER A 82 0.63 -0.89 -15.89
C SER A 82 1.01 0.28 -14.98
N LYS A 83 1.39 0.05 -13.72
CA LYS A 83 1.72 1.13 -12.76
C LYS A 83 3.22 1.42 -12.59
N ARG A 84 4.08 0.86 -13.45
CA ARG A 84 5.51 1.23 -13.56
C ARG A 84 5.92 1.75 -14.94
N SER A 85 5.05 2.51 -15.60
CA SER A 85 5.46 3.38 -16.71
C SER A 85 4.55 4.60 -16.83
N HIS A 86 4.59 5.47 -15.82
CA HIS A 86 4.56 6.89 -16.12
C HIS A 86 5.97 7.42 -15.87
N ILE A 87 6.89 7.05 -16.76
CA ILE A 87 7.80 8.05 -17.27
C ILE A 87 6.88 9.08 -17.91
N VAL A 88 6.60 10.16 -17.19
CA VAL A 88 6.08 11.36 -17.83
C VAL A 88 7.24 11.91 -18.64
N THR A 89 7.34 11.46 -19.89
CA THR A 89 7.98 12.26 -20.93
C THR A 89 7.11 13.50 -21.04
N SER A 90 7.43 14.54 -20.26
CA SER A 90 6.95 15.88 -20.52
C SER A 90 7.61 16.34 -21.82
N PRO A 91 6.89 16.52 -22.94
CA PRO A 91 7.48 17.13 -24.12
C PRO A 91 7.31 18.64 -23.99
N ALA A 92 8.03 19.25 -23.06
CA ALA A 92 8.19 20.71 -22.98
C ALA A 92 9.18 21.06 -21.86
N ILE A 93 10.47 20.88 -22.10
CA ILE A 93 11.52 21.91 -21.93
C ILE A 93 12.66 21.45 -22.85
N ASP A 94 12.63 21.92 -24.10
CA ASP A 94 13.84 21.99 -24.90
C ASP A 94 14.83 22.87 -24.12
N SER A 95 15.82 22.22 -23.54
CA SER A 95 17.02 22.87 -23.03
C SER A 95 17.92 23.16 -24.21
N VAL A 96 17.61 24.23 -24.95
CA VAL A 96 18.52 24.80 -25.93
C VAL A 96 18.76 26.27 -25.56
N LEU A 97 19.64 26.45 -24.58
CA LEU A 97 20.51 27.61 -24.57
C LEU A 97 21.87 27.12 -25.10
N ILE A 98 22.00 27.02 -26.42
CA ILE A 98 23.32 26.93 -27.06
C ILE A 98 23.63 28.31 -27.61
N HIS A 99 24.49 28.99 -26.87
CA HIS A 99 25.22 30.19 -27.24
C HIS A 99 26.08 29.87 -28.48
N TRP A 100 25.93 30.62 -29.57
CA TRP A 100 26.93 30.68 -30.64
C TRP A 100 27.38 32.13 -30.84
N VAL A 101 28.70 32.28 -30.84
CA VAL A 101 29.49 33.44 -31.30
C VAL A 101 29.20 33.76 -32.75
#